data_AF-A0A517VXS7-F1
#
_entry.id   AF-A0A517VXS7-F1
#
_cell.length_a   1.000
_cell.length_b   1.000
_cell.length_c   1.000
_cell.angle_alpha   90.00
_cell.angle_beta   90.00
_cell.angle_gamma   90.00
#
_symmetry.space_group_name_H-M   'P 1'
#
loop_
_entity.id
_entity.type
_entity.pdbx_description
1 polymer ?
#
loop_
_entity_poly.entity_id
_entity_poly.type
_entity_poly.pdbx_seq_one_letter_code
_entity_poly.pdbx_strand_id
1 'polypeptide(L)'
;MTQNRPLTDLKNIGKKLAERLNEIGISSEAELRKVGAIQAHKKLKAKYPNETLPVCYYLYSFEGALHDQHWNDLSVKRKQKLKESIS
;
A
#
# COMPACT_ATOMS: atom_id res chain seq x y z
N MET A 1 -8.23 -17.61 -9.14
CA MET A 1 -7.23 -16.86 -9.93
C MET A 1 -7.28 -15.42 -9.47
N THR A 2 -6.24 -14.92 -8.82
CA THR A 2 -6.17 -13.49 -8.48
C THR A 2 -6.05 -12.71 -9.78
N GLN A 3 -7.07 -11.92 -10.11
CA GLN A 3 -7.03 -11.02 -11.26
C GLN A 3 -5.85 -10.05 -11.09
N ASN A 4 -5.07 -9.83 -12.15
CA ASN A 4 -4.00 -8.83 -12.12
C ASN A 4 -4.57 -7.47 -12.51
N ARG A 5 -5.28 -6.83 -11.58
CA ARG A 5 -5.94 -5.54 -11.83
C ARG A 5 -4.92 -4.39 -11.89
N PRO A 6 -5.23 -3.32 -12.64
CA PRO A 6 -4.59 -2.03 -12.49
C PRO A 6 -4.66 -1.54 -11.03
N LEU A 7 -3.64 -0.82 -10.58
CA LEU A 7 -3.58 -0.32 -9.21
C LEU A 7 -4.76 0.59 -8.85
N THR A 8 -5.24 1.39 -9.80
CA THR A 8 -6.39 2.30 -9.62
C THR A 8 -7.72 1.60 -9.42
N ASP A 9 -7.80 0.31 -9.78
CA ASP A 9 -9.01 -0.51 -9.61
C ASP A 9 -9.03 -1.20 -8.24
N LEU A 10 -7.95 -1.08 -7.47
CA LEU A 10 -7.85 -1.61 -6.12
C LEU A 10 -8.47 -0.65 -5.11
N LYS A 11 -9.17 -1.21 -4.13
CA LYS A 11 -9.70 -0.41 -3.02
C LYS A 11 -8.58 0.41 -2.37
N ASN A 12 -8.90 1.65 -2.01
CA ASN A 12 -8.00 2.60 -1.34
C ASN A 12 -6.84 3.15 -2.18
N ILE A 13 -6.68 2.73 -3.44
CA ILE A 13 -5.59 3.20 -4.29
C ILE A 13 -6.15 4.10 -5.39
N GLY A 14 -6.10 5.42 -5.15
CA GLY A 14 -6.39 6.43 -6.17
C GLY A 14 -5.19 6.70 -7.08
N LYS A 15 -5.43 7.48 -8.15
CA LYS A 15 -4.43 7.82 -9.19
C LYS A 15 -3.07 8.24 -8.64
N LYS A 16 -3.04 9.20 -7.70
CA LYS A 16 -1.78 9.68 -7.09
C LYS A 16 -1.00 8.58 -6.37
N LEU A 17 -1.69 7.67 -5.71
CA LEU A 17 -1.07 6.58 -4.97
C LEU A 17 -0.54 5.50 -5.93
N ALA A 18 -1.28 5.23 -7.02
CA ALA A 18 -0.84 4.37 -8.11
C ALA A 18 0.41 4.94 -8.81
N GLU A 19 0.45 6.24 -9.11
CA GLU A 19 1.63 6.92 -9.66
C GLU A 19 2.86 6.74 -8.77
N ARG A 20 2.70 6.94 -7.46
CA ARG A 20 3.79 6.73 -6.49
C ARG A 20 4.27 5.28 -6.43
N LEU A 21 3.35 4.31 -6.50
CA LEU A 21 3.72 2.90 -6.58
C LEU A 21 4.49 2.59 -7.88
N ASN A 22 4.05 3.12 -9.03
CA ASN A 22 4.74 2.96 -10.31
C ASN A 22 6.18 3.50 -10.22
N GLU A 23 6.34 4.65 -9.56
CA GLU A 23 7.60 5.30 -9.30
C GLU A 23 8.61 4.48 -8.47
N ILE A 24 8.18 3.43 -7.78
CA ILE A 24 9.02 2.47 -7.05
C ILE A 24 9.00 1.07 -7.68
N GLY A 25 8.56 0.96 -8.93
CA GLY A 25 8.53 -0.28 -9.70
C GLY A 25 7.40 -1.24 -9.31
N ILE A 26 6.28 -0.72 -8.81
CA ILE A 26 5.07 -1.50 -8.53
C ILE A 26 3.95 -0.94 -9.40
N SER A 27 3.54 -1.67 -10.43
CA SER A 27 2.62 -1.21 -11.46
C SER A 27 1.31 -1.99 -11.54
N SER A 28 1.17 -3.05 -10.76
CA SER A 28 0.01 -3.94 -10.83
C SER A 28 -0.34 -4.58 -9.48
N GLU A 29 -1.55 -5.13 -9.36
CA GLU A 29 -1.97 -5.88 -8.18
C GLU A 29 -1.02 -7.06 -7.88
N ALA A 30 -0.58 -7.79 -8.91
CA ALA A 30 0.33 -8.91 -8.74
C ALA A 30 1.68 -8.47 -8.14
N GLU A 31 2.23 -7.34 -8.60
CA GLU A 31 3.47 -6.79 -8.06
C GLU A 31 3.29 -6.26 -6.64
N LEU A 32 2.17 -5.58 -6.36
CA LEU A 32 1.88 -5.12 -5.00
C LEU A 32 1.70 -6.32 -4.05
N ARG A 33 1.08 -7.42 -4.50
CA ARG A 33 0.97 -8.68 -3.74
C ARG A 33 2.35 -9.30 -3.49
N LYS A 34 3.20 -9.33 -4.51
CA LYS A 34 4.56 -9.88 -4.42
C LYS A 34 5.43 -9.09 -3.44
N VAL A 35 5.35 -7.76 -3.46
CA VAL A 35 6.14 -6.88 -2.59
C VAL A 35 5.55 -6.80 -1.18
N GLY A 36 4.23 -6.71 -1.07
CA GLY A 36 3.50 -6.52 0.18
C GLY A 36 3.46 -5.05 0.66
N ALA A 37 2.45 -4.73 1.47
CA ALA A 37 2.16 -3.38 1.93
C ALA A 37 3.33 -2.72 2.69
N ILE A 38 3.99 -3.47 3.59
CA ILE A 38 5.11 -2.97 4.41
C ILE A 38 6.29 -2.56 3.53
N GLN A 39 6.71 -3.43 2.60
CA GLN A 39 7.87 -3.15 1.76
C GLN A 39 7.57 -2.06 0.73
N ALA A 40 6.35 -2.02 0.17
CA ALA A 40 5.93 -0.92 -0.69
C ALA A 40 6.02 0.44 0.05
N HIS A 41 5.56 0.49 1.31
CA HIS A 41 5.68 1.68 2.14
C HIS A 41 7.15 2.06 2.41
N LYS A 42 8.00 1.09 2.78
CA LYS A 42 9.44 1.34 3.03
C LYS A 42 10.15 1.87 1.78
N LYS A 43 9.86 1.31 0.60
CA LYS A 43 10.38 1.82 -0.69
C LYS A 43 9.95 3.25 -0.96
N LEU A 44 8.68 3.60 -0.73
CA LEU A 44 8.21 4.98 -0.87
C LEU A 44 8.90 5.92 0.11
N LYS A 45 9.09 5.51 1.37
CA LYS A 45 9.79 6.33 2.35
C LYS A 45 11.26 6.55 1.99
N ALA A 46 11.93 5.54 1.43
CA ALA A 46 13.29 5.67 0.91
C ALA A 46 13.36 6.61 -0.30
N LYS A 47 12.34 6.59 -1.18
CA LYS A 47 12.26 7.48 -2.35
C LYS A 47 11.94 8.93 -1.98
N TYR A 48 11.09 9.16 -0.97
CA TYR A 48 10.70 10.49 -0.49
C TYR A 48 11.12 10.70 0.98
N PRO A 49 12.43 10.79 1.28
CA PRO A 49 12.91 10.87 2.66
C PRO A 49 12.39 12.10 3.39
N ASN A 50 12.26 13.22 2.67
CA ASN A 50 11.84 14.52 3.18
C ASN A 50 10.32 14.68 3.30
N GLU A 51 9.53 13.70 2.85
CA GLU A 51 8.08 13.74 2.98
C GLU A 51 7.60 12.92 4.16
N THR A 52 6.59 13.45 4.87
CA THR A 52 5.78 12.64 5.77
C THR A 52 4.80 11.85 4.93
N LEU A 53 4.85 10.52 5.02
CA LEU A 53 3.90 9.61 4.38
C LEU A 53 2.92 9.11 5.45
N PRO A 54 1.71 9.69 5.58
CA PRO A 54 0.78 9.27 6.62
C PRO A 54 0.42 7.79 6.47
N VAL A 55 0.57 7.02 7.54
CA VAL A 55 0.37 5.56 7.54
C VAL A 55 -1.00 5.16 6.99
N CYS A 56 -2.05 5.95 7.27
CA CYS A 56 -3.39 5.69 6.77
C CYS A 56 -3.51 5.80 5.25
N TYR A 57 -2.87 6.79 4.63
CA TYR A 57 -2.96 7.01 3.18
C TYR A 57 -2.08 6.06 2.36
N TYR A 58 -1.05 5.47 2.98
CA TYR A 58 -0.10 4.60 2.30
C TYR A 58 -0.20 3.16 2.80
N LEU A 59 0.35 2.88 3.99
CA LEU A 59 0.47 1.52 4.50
C LEU A 59 -0.89 0.81 4.63
N TYR A 60 -1.89 1.49 5.20
CA TYR A 60 -3.21 0.89 5.37
C TYR A 60 -3.98 0.79 4.06
N SER A 61 -3.82 1.76 3.16
CA SER A 61 -4.38 1.68 1.81
C SER A 61 -3.86 0.46 1.06
N PHE A 62 -2.55 0.20 1.10
CA PHE A 62 -1.94 -0.96 0.46
C PHE A 62 -2.43 -2.26 1.09
N GLU A 63 -2.47 -2.33 2.42
CA GLU A 63 -2.99 -3.52 3.10
C GLU A 63 -4.45 -3.79 2.74
N GLY A 64 -5.29 -2.76 2.77
CA GLY A 64 -6.70 -2.84 2.41
C GLY A 64 -6.89 -3.30 0.97
N ALA A 65 -6.11 -2.74 0.04
CA ALA A 65 -6.08 -3.17 -1.37
C ALA A 65 -5.79 -4.66 -1.52
N LEU A 66 -4.78 -5.17 -0.81
CA LEU A 66 -4.38 -6.59 -0.86
C LEU A 66 -5.44 -7.56 -0.32
N HIS A 67 -6.33 -7.07 0.55
CA HIS A 67 -7.40 -7.84 1.17
C HIS A 67 -8.79 -7.49 0.62
N ASP A 68 -8.87 -6.67 -0.43
CA ASP A 68 -10.12 -6.13 -0.98
C ASP A 68 -11.07 -5.55 0.09
N GLN A 69 -10.52 -4.88 1.10
CA GLN A 69 -11.25 -4.22 2.18
C GLN A 69 -10.94 -2.72 2.24
N HIS A 70 -11.90 -1.90 2.67
CA HIS A 70 -11.60 -0.49 2.92
C HIS A 70 -10.65 -0.40 4.13
N TRP A 71 -9.68 0.50 4.10
CA TRP A 71 -8.63 0.56 5.13
C TRP A 71 -9.18 0.82 6.54
N ASN A 72 -10.36 1.45 6.65
CA ASN A 72 -11.04 1.64 7.94
C ASN A 72 -11.42 0.31 8.60
N ASP A 73 -11.77 -0.70 7.80
CA ASP A 73 -12.29 -1.99 8.27
C ASP A 73 -11.18 -2.92 8.76
N LEU A 74 -9.91 -2.58 8.50
CA LEU A 74 -8.76 -3.27 9.08
C LEU A 74 -8.84 -3.22 10.62
N SER A 75 -8.77 -4.40 11.24
CA SER A 75 -8.79 -4.51 12.71
C SER A 75 -7.69 -3.67 13.36
N VAL A 76 -7.96 -3.16 14.56
CA VAL A 76 -6.99 -2.40 15.37
C VAL A 76 -5.68 -3.18 15.55
N LYS A 77 -5.78 -4.49 15.83
CA LYS A 77 -4.63 -5.39 15.96
C LYS A 77 -3.80 -5.46 14.67
N ARG A 78 -4.43 -5.49 13.50
CA ARG A 78 -3.71 -5.51 12.21
C ARG A 78 -3.03 -4.17 11.95
N LYS A 79 -3.75 -3.06 12.14
CA LYS A 79 -3.20 -1.69 12.03
C LYS A 79 -1.96 -1.50 12.92
N GLN A 80 -2.02 -1.99 14.15
CA GLN A 80 -0.90 -1.92 15.10
C GLN A 80 0.33 -2.72 14.62
N LYS A 81 0.14 -3.99 14.24
CA LYS A 81 1.23 -4.83 13.68
C LYS A 81 1.90 -4.19 12.47
N LEU A 82 1.12 -3.58 11.58
CA LEU A 82 1.64 -2.89 10.40
C LEU A 82 2.53 -1.70 10.78
N LYS A 83 2.08 -0.86 11.72
CA LYS A 83 2.86 0.28 12.23
C LYS A 83 4.19 -0.17 12.85
N GLU A 84 4.17 -1.20 13.68
CA GLU A 84 5.37 -1.76 14.31
C GLU A 84 6.37 -2.30 13.28
N SER A 85 5.88 -2.79 12.13
CA SER A 85 6.74 -3.34 11.07
C SER A 85 7.46 -2.28 10.22
N ILE A 86 7.03 -1.02 10.27
CA ILE A 86 7.62 0.11 9.54
C ILE A 86 8.35 1.11 10.43
N SER A 87 8.27 0.92 11.75
CA SER A 87 9.02 1.70 12.74
C SER A 87 10.50 1.35 12.70
#